data_AF-A0A142BEE9-F1
#
_entry.id   AF-A0A142BEE9-F1
#
_cell.length_a   1.000
_cell.length_b   1.000
_cell.length_c   1.000
_cell.angle_alpha   90.00
_cell.angle_beta   90.00
_cell.angle_gamma   90.00
#
_symmetry.space_group_name_H-M   'P 1'
#
loop_
_entity.id
_entity.type
_entity.pdbx_description
1 polymer ?
#
loop_
_entity_poly.entity_id
_entity_poly.type
_entity_poly.pdbx_seq_one_letter_code
_entity_poly.pdbx_strand_id
1 'polypeptide(L)'
;MKHLYAFALFLISLSSCPGVHAQNEKDTPPLVSATELDSRTLSDITFAYPNGITVFSDSLSPALEQRLLELEKSGYPIVRTTPDRKLLQQLTAEVIKHDQLQAFLQRVYSENPGCPTFMTSELLLYGLRGVSSSTLNVLEQLSPDDYRRIIAQHHWWKNLGYDSQASAPEPVQQWLSKCTRTGHSDHLATLDSCGLSLNRAQMDAFGQLIGLSYLSNTVRGLYYRIMKRKNTHYRQLAVDVTDPLSQIHPVRTDTAHQD
;
A
#
# COMPACT_ATOMS: atom_id res chain seq x y z
N MET A 1 -20.29 -10.84 43.00
CA MET A 1 -18.94 -11.35 42.65
C MET A 1 -18.67 -10.96 41.21
N LYS A 2 -17.71 -10.13 40.80
CA LYS A 2 -16.61 -9.36 41.40
C LYS A 2 -16.33 -8.18 40.44
N HIS A 3 -16.25 -6.95 40.97
CA HIS A 3 -15.42 -5.76 40.62
C HIS A 3 -15.10 -5.50 39.12
N LEU A 4 -15.59 -4.45 38.41
CA LEU A 4 -15.40 -2.98 38.51
C LEU A 4 -14.08 -2.47 39.13
N TYR A 5 -13.52 -1.41 38.50
CA TYR A 5 -12.24 -0.68 38.75
C TYR A 5 -11.00 -1.30 38.08
N ALA A 6 -10.03 -0.58 37.53
CA ALA A 6 -9.78 0.84 37.25
C ALA A 6 -8.49 0.84 36.39
N PHE A 7 -8.27 1.81 35.50
CA PHE A 7 -6.89 2.16 35.14
C PHE A 7 -6.76 3.66 34.93
N ALA A 8 -5.77 4.21 35.61
CA ALA A 8 -5.63 5.59 35.98
C ALA A 8 -5.13 6.48 34.84
N LEU A 9 -5.69 7.69 34.76
CA LEU A 9 -5.10 8.85 34.11
C LEU A 9 -3.96 9.40 34.97
N PHE A 10 -2.77 9.53 34.38
CA PHE A 10 -1.68 10.32 34.94
C PHE A 10 -1.56 11.62 34.14
N LEU A 11 -1.90 12.73 34.78
CA LEU A 11 -1.72 14.10 34.30
C LEU A 11 -0.23 14.45 34.31
N ILE A 12 0.31 14.91 33.18
CA ILE A 12 1.51 15.75 33.16
C ILE A 12 1.23 16.98 32.30
N SER A 13 1.61 18.11 32.87
CA SER A 13 1.34 19.49 32.51
C SER A 13 1.68 19.86 31.06
N LEU A 14 0.77 20.65 30.46
CA LEU A 14 0.99 21.45 29.26
C LEU A 14 2.11 22.47 29.48
N SER A 15 3.06 22.50 28.54
CA SER A 15 3.87 23.68 28.22
C SER A 15 3.61 24.02 26.76
N SER A 16 3.11 25.24 26.59
CA SER A 16 2.58 25.87 25.38
C SER A 16 3.57 25.92 24.20
N CYS A 17 3.06 25.77 22.97
CA CYS A 17 3.52 26.56 21.83
C CYS A 17 2.45 26.64 20.72
N PRO A 18 2.35 27.75 19.97
CA PRO A 18 1.11 28.22 19.35
C PRO A 18 0.95 27.84 17.87
N GLY A 19 -0.31 27.82 17.41
CA GLY A 19 -0.68 28.17 16.04
C GLY A 19 -0.82 27.03 15.03
N VAL A 20 -1.89 26.24 15.13
CA VAL A 20 -2.40 25.51 13.96
C VAL A 20 -3.43 26.39 13.27
N HIS A 21 -2.96 27.28 12.39
CA HIS A 21 -3.82 27.84 11.37
C HIS A 21 -4.29 26.70 10.47
N ALA A 22 -5.60 26.62 10.23
CA ALA A 22 -6.17 25.75 9.21
C ALA A 22 -5.56 26.12 7.85
N GLN A 23 -4.55 25.38 7.41
CA GLN A 23 -4.00 25.51 6.08
C GLN A 23 -5.02 24.97 5.07
N ASN A 24 -5.31 25.76 4.05
CA ASN A 24 -6.10 25.32 2.91
C ASN A 24 -5.46 24.06 2.30
N GLU A 25 -6.27 23.04 2.02
CA GLU A 25 -5.88 21.77 1.39
C GLU A 25 -5.11 21.94 0.06
N LYS A 26 -5.16 23.15 -0.53
CA LYS A 26 -4.44 23.53 -1.77
C LYS A 26 -2.93 23.77 -1.58
N ASP A 27 -2.45 24.06 -0.37
CA ASP A 27 -1.06 24.46 -0.15
C ASP A 27 -0.17 23.32 0.38
N THR A 28 -0.74 22.16 0.74
CA THR A 28 0.05 21.01 1.19
C THR A 28 0.35 20.08 0.03
N PRO A 29 1.63 19.81 -0.31
CA PRO A 29 1.98 18.87 -1.36
C PRO A 29 1.34 17.49 -1.13
N PRO A 30 0.88 16.81 -2.21
CA PRO A 30 0.23 15.52 -2.10
C PRO A 30 1.13 14.50 -1.42
N LEU A 31 0.54 13.62 -0.61
CA LEU A 31 1.24 12.48 -0.03
C LEU A 31 1.40 11.40 -1.11
N VAL A 32 2.64 11.05 -1.42
CA VAL A 32 2.99 10.06 -2.45
C VAL A 32 3.97 9.07 -1.87
N SER A 33 3.72 7.77 -2.01
CA SER A 33 4.68 6.78 -1.51
C SER A 33 5.94 6.74 -2.35
N ALA A 34 7.06 6.38 -1.71
CA ALA A 34 8.28 6.03 -2.44
C ALA A 34 8.03 4.94 -3.51
N THR A 35 7.18 3.96 -3.17
CA THR A 35 6.74 2.94 -4.11
C THR A 35 6.11 3.52 -5.38
N GLU A 36 5.31 4.58 -5.32
CA GLU A 36 4.77 5.17 -6.56
C GLU A 36 5.81 5.91 -7.38
N LEU A 37 6.88 6.34 -6.73
CA LEU A 37 7.92 7.17 -7.32
C LEU A 37 9.06 6.34 -7.92
N ASP A 38 9.38 5.12 -7.45
CA ASP A 38 10.62 4.48 -7.96
C ASP A 38 10.60 4.17 -9.47
N SER A 39 9.44 4.01 -10.11
CA SER A 39 9.34 3.79 -11.56
C SER A 39 9.19 5.07 -12.37
N ARG A 40 9.09 6.23 -11.72
CA ARG A 40 8.86 7.51 -12.40
C ARG A 40 10.18 8.20 -12.68
N THR A 41 10.30 8.76 -13.87
CA THR A 41 11.40 9.68 -14.19
C THR A 41 11.19 11.02 -13.48
N LEU A 42 12.22 11.88 -13.47
CA LEU A 42 12.09 13.24 -12.92
C LEU A 42 10.96 14.01 -13.60
N SER A 43 10.87 13.93 -14.93
CA SER A 43 9.84 14.59 -15.73
C SER A 43 8.44 14.08 -15.40
N ASP A 44 8.27 12.77 -15.18
CA ASP A 44 6.98 12.21 -14.80
C ASP A 44 6.53 12.71 -13.42
N ILE A 45 7.47 12.86 -12.49
CA ILE A 45 7.20 13.37 -11.15
C ILE A 45 6.77 14.83 -11.21
N THR A 46 7.54 15.70 -11.89
CA THR A 46 7.24 17.13 -11.97
C THR A 46 5.98 17.42 -12.78
N PHE A 47 5.71 16.64 -13.83
CA PHE A 47 4.46 16.74 -14.59
C PHE A 47 3.24 16.35 -13.76
N ALA A 48 3.30 15.21 -13.05
CA ALA A 48 2.20 14.73 -12.23
C ALA A 48 1.96 15.61 -10.98
N TYR A 49 3.02 16.21 -10.45
CA TYR A 49 3.01 16.96 -9.20
C TYR A 49 3.73 18.30 -9.39
N PRO A 50 3.14 19.27 -10.11
CA PRO A 50 3.82 20.52 -10.47
C PRO A 50 4.17 21.39 -9.24
N ASN A 51 3.48 21.21 -8.12
CA ASN A 51 3.64 22.02 -6.91
C ASN A 51 4.43 21.31 -5.79
N GLY A 52 5.18 20.27 -6.13
CA GLY A 52 5.94 19.47 -5.17
C GLY A 52 5.21 18.23 -4.66
N ILE A 53 5.89 17.47 -3.79
CA ILE A 53 5.38 16.22 -3.20
C ILE A 53 5.74 16.09 -1.72
N THR A 54 4.91 15.37 -0.98
CA THR A 54 5.27 14.80 0.32
C THR A 54 5.56 13.31 0.14
N VAL A 55 6.83 12.92 0.21
CA VAL A 55 7.28 11.53 0.07
C VAL A 55 7.02 10.75 1.36
N PHE A 56 6.17 9.74 1.25
CA PHE A 56 5.80 8.81 2.31
C PHE A 56 6.66 7.55 2.25
N SER A 57 7.73 7.50 3.02
CA SER A 57 8.54 6.31 3.25
C SER A 57 9.56 6.55 4.34
N ASP A 58 9.89 5.50 5.10
CA ASP A 58 11.04 5.45 6.00
C ASP A 58 12.34 5.05 5.29
N SER A 59 12.25 4.52 4.06
CA SER A 59 13.40 4.07 3.30
C SER A 59 13.15 4.12 1.79
N LEU A 60 14.05 4.78 1.08
CA LEU A 60 14.01 4.96 -0.38
C LEU A 60 14.99 4.01 -1.05
N SER A 61 14.68 3.59 -2.29
CA SER A 61 15.69 2.93 -3.11
C SER A 61 16.83 3.91 -3.41
N PRO A 62 18.10 3.46 -3.55
CA PRO A 62 19.21 4.36 -3.86
C PRO A 62 18.98 5.18 -5.13
N ALA A 63 18.34 4.56 -6.14
CA ALA A 63 17.99 5.22 -7.39
C ALA A 63 16.90 6.30 -7.19
N LEU A 64 15.90 6.06 -6.35
CA LEU A 64 14.90 7.07 -6.02
C LEU A 64 15.48 8.19 -5.17
N GLU A 65 16.34 7.87 -4.19
CA GLU A 65 17.03 8.89 -3.38
C GLU A 65 17.83 9.85 -4.26
N GLN A 66 18.61 9.33 -5.20
CA GLN A 66 19.36 10.16 -6.16
C GLN A 66 18.44 11.08 -6.97
N ARG A 67 17.33 10.55 -7.49
CA ARG A 67 16.35 11.34 -8.25
C ARG A 67 15.69 12.43 -7.41
N LEU A 68 15.32 12.13 -6.16
CA LEU A 68 14.73 13.11 -5.25
C LEU A 68 15.75 14.20 -4.90
N LEU A 69 17.02 13.84 -4.66
CA LEU A 69 18.10 14.81 -4.45
C LEU A 69 18.33 15.72 -5.67
N GLU A 70 18.23 15.19 -6.89
CA GLU A 70 18.31 15.97 -8.13
C GLU A 70 17.14 16.96 -8.24
N LEU A 71 15.92 16.54 -7.90
CA LEU A 71 14.75 17.43 -7.84
C LEU A 71 14.96 18.54 -6.80
N GLU A 72 15.39 18.21 -5.59
CA GLU A 72 15.66 19.21 -4.54
C GLU A 72 16.68 20.26 -4.98
N LYS A 73 17.76 19.84 -5.65
CA LYS A 73 18.77 20.75 -6.21
C LYS A 73 18.20 21.70 -7.26
N SER A 74 17.16 21.31 -7.98
CA SER A 74 16.47 22.18 -8.94
C SER A 74 15.45 23.14 -8.29
N GLY A 75 15.33 23.12 -6.96
CA GLY A 75 14.37 23.94 -6.21
C GLY A 75 12.96 23.36 -6.18
N TYR A 76 12.77 22.12 -6.63
CA TYR A 76 11.49 21.44 -6.61
C TYR A 76 11.10 21.07 -5.16
N PRO A 77 9.89 21.44 -4.67
CA PRO A 77 9.53 21.22 -3.27
C PRO A 77 9.32 19.73 -2.94
N ILE A 78 10.13 19.19 -2.03
CA ILE A 78 9.98 17.83 -1.51
C ILE A 78 9.92 17.88 0.02
N VAL A 79 8.85 17.34 0.58
CA VAL A 79 8.72 17.09 2.02
C VAL A 79 8.87 15.59 2.24
N ARG A 80 9.67 15.17 3.22
CA ARG A 80 9.75 13.75 3.61
C ARG A 80 8.92 13.51 4.85
N THR A 81 8.16 12.42 4.88
CA THR A 81 7.39 12.01 6.06
C THR A 81 7.51 10.51 6.29
N THR A 82 7.70 10.15 7.56
CA THR A 82 7.84 8.77 8.00
C THR A 82 6.47 8.21 8.38
N PRO A 83 6.10 7.01 7.90
CA PRO A 83 4.86 6.36 8.33
C PRO A 83 4.81 6.11 9.83
N ASP A 84 3.62 6.23 10.42
CA ASP A 84 3.36 5.58 11.71
C ASP A 84 3.29 4.06 11.49
N ARG A 85 4.40 3.38 11.77
CA ARG A 85 4.54 1.93 11.63
C ARG A 85 3.53 1.16 12.46
N LYS A 86 3.16 1.63 13.66
CA LYS A 86 2.18 0.94 14.51
C LYS A 86 0.79 1.03 13.91
N LEU A 87 0.42 2.20 13.39
CA LEU A 87 -0.86 2.38 12.70
C LEU A 87 -0.94 1.49 11.44
N LEU A 88 0.13 1.42 10.63
CA LEU A 88 0.16 0.54 9.45
C LEU A 88 -0.02 -0.94 9.83
N GLN A 89 0.61 -1.39 10.92
CA GLN A 89 0.45 -2.75 11.42
C GLN A 89 -0.97 -3.04 11.91
N GLN A 90 -1.60 -2.08 12.60
CA GLN A 90 -3.00 -2.18 13.05
C GLN A 90 -3.95 -2.28 11.85
N LEU A 91 -3.79 -1.41 10.86
CA LEU A 91 -4.56 -1.46 9.61
C LEU A 91 -4.35 -2.80 8.89
N THR A 92 -3.12 -3.30 8.82
CA THR A 92 -2.81 -4.60 8.22
C THR A 92 -3.56 -5.74 8.90
N ALA A 93 -3.58 -5.75 10.24
CA ALA A 93 -4.30 -6.77 11.01
C ALA A 93 -5.82 -6.70 10.76
N GLU A 94 -6.40 -5.50 10.71
CA GLU A 94 -7.84 -5.34 10.43
C GLU A 94 -8.21 -5.74 9.01
N VAL A 95 -7.40 -5.41 8.00
CA VAL A 95 -7.63 -5.84 6.61
C VAL A 95 -7.60 -7.36 6.49
N ILE A 96 -6.67 -8.04 7.17
CA ILE A 96 -6.60 -9.52 7.17
C ILE A 96 -7.83 -10.15 7.84
N LYS A 97 -8.30 -9.54 8.94
CA LYS A 97 -9.50 -10.02 9.66
C LYS A 97 -10.77 -9.85 8.83
N HIS A 98 -10.83 -8.81 7.99
CA HIS A 98 -11.94 -8.47 7.11
C HIS A 98 -11.53 -8.63 5.65
N ASP A 99 -10.91 -9.76 5.32
CA ASP A 99 -10.38 -10.03 3.99
C ASP A 99 -11.48 -9.96 2.90
N GLN A 100 -11.21 -9.17 1.86
CA GLN A 100 -12.07 -8.93 0.71
C GLN A 100 -11.30 -9.07 -0.61
N LEU A 101 -10.18 -9.81 -0.61
CA LEU A 101 -9.36 -10.06 -1.79
C LEU A 101 -10.20 -10.59 -2.96
N GLN A 102 -11.10 -11.55 -2.72
CA GLN A 102 -11.95 -12.12 -3.77
C GLN A 102 -12.87 -11.06 -4.42
N ALA A 103 -13.49 -10.21 -3.61
CA ALA A 103 -14.36 -9.13 -4.10
C ALA A 103 -13.53 -8.06 -4.85
N PHE A 104 -12.33 -7.75 -4.37
CA PHE A 104 -11.39 -6.88 -5.06
C PHE A 104 -11.05 -7.42 -6.45
N LEU A 105 -10.64 -8.69 -6.54
CA LEU A 105 -10.24 -9.32 -7.80
C LEU A 105 -11.39 -9.35 -8.81
N GLN A 106 -12.60 -9.69 -8.36
CA GLN A 106 -13.78 -9.67 -9.22
C GLN A 106 -14.02 -8.29 -9.84
N ARG A 107 -13.87 -7.22 -9.05
CA ARG A 107 -14.00 -5.85 -9.59
C ARG A 107 -12.88 -5.53 -10.57
N VAL A 108 -11.64 -5.75 -10.18
CA VAL A 108 -10.45 -5.48 -11.02
C VAL A 108 -10.53 -6.20 -12.37
N TYR A 109 -10.91 -7.47 -12.38
CA TYR A 109 -10.98 -8.27 -13.61
C TYR A 109 -12.22 -7.96 -14.45
N SER A 110 -13.23 -7.30 -13.88
CA SER A 110 -14.43 -6.85 -14.60
C SER A 110 -14.28 -5.48 -15.28
N GLU A 111 -13.25 -4.70 -14.94
CA GLU A 111 -13.11 -3.31 -15.41
C GLU A 111 -12.86 -3.19 -16.92
N ASN A 112 -12.11 -4.12 -17.52
CA ASN A 112 -11.79 -4.10 -18.95
C ASN A 112 -11.81 -5.52 -19.55
N PRO A 113 -12.39 -5.74 -20.75
CA PRO A 113 -12.27 -7.01 -21.44
C PRO A 113 -10.83 -7.25 -21.90
N GLY A 114 -10.32 -8.47 -21.67
CA GLY A 114 -8.94 -8.86 -21.98
C GLY A 114 -8.00 -8.77 -20.78
N CYS A 115 -6.69 -8.61 -21.02
CA CYS A 115 -5.72 -8.56 -19.93
C CYS A 115 -5.93 -7.32 -19.04
N PRO A 116 -6.22 -7.49 -17.74
CA PRO A 116 -6.54 -6.36 -16.87
C PRO A 116 -5.37 -5.39 -16.75
N THR A 117 -5.67 -4.09 -16.76
CA THR A 117 -4.67 -3.04 -16.53
C THR A 117 -3.96 -3.23 -15.20
N PHE A 118 -4.60 -3.85 -14.21
CA PHE A 118 -3.98 -4.23 -12.94
C PHE A 118 -2.75 -5.14 -13.12
N MET A 119 -2.78 -6.09 -14.05
CA MET A 119 -1.66 -6.99 -14.34
C MET A 119 -0.45 -6.21 -14.86
N THR A 120 -0.68 -5.29 -15.79
CA THR A 120 0.39 -4.51 -16.41
C THR A 120 0.87 -3.38 -15.50
N SER A 121 -0.03 -2.66 -14.84
CA SER A 121 0.35 -1.54 -13.98
C SER A 121 0.83 -2.01 -12.61
N GLU A 122 -0.03 -2.65 -11.80
CA GLU A 122 0.25 -2.92 -10.39
C GLU A 122 1.23 -4.08 -10.21
N LEU A 123 1.10 -5.16 -10.98
CA LEU A 123 1.95 -6.33 -10.80
C LEU A 123 3.25 -6.22 -11.59
N LEU A 124 3.19 -5.91 -12.88
CA LEU A 124 4.39 -5.84 -13.72
C LEU A 124 5.22 -4.57 -13.45
N LEU A 125 4.65 -3.37 -13.63
CA LEU A 125 5.41 -2.11 -13.50
C LEU A 125 5.75 -1.74 -12.05
N TYR A 126 4.87 -2.07 -11.09
CA TYR A 126 5.08 -1.77 -9.67
C TYR A 126 5.60 -2.98 -8.87
N GLY A 127 5.05 -4.18 -9.07
CA GLY A 127 5.34 -5.38 -8.27
C GLY A 127 6.57 -6.21 -8.68
N LEU A 128 7.09 -6.06 -9.90
CA LEU A 128 8.27 -6.80 -10.41
C LEU A 128 9.48 -5.90 -10.66
N ARG A 129 9.55 -4.77 -9.96
CA ARG A 129 10.68 -3.85 -10.08
C ARG A 129 12.00 -4.54 -9.75
N GLY A 130 12.95 -4.45 -10.68
CA GLY A 130 14.24 -5.14 -10.61
C GLY A 130 14.34 -6.36 -11.52
N VAL A 131 13.23 -6.79 -12.13
CA VAL A 131 13.26 -7.74 -13.25
C VAL A 131 13.47 -6.93 -14.54
N SER A 132 14.40 -7.36 -15.40
CA SER A 132 14.88 -6.60 -16.57
C SER A 132 13.90 -6.56 -17.76
N SER A 133 12.60 -6.80 -17.54
CA SER A 133 11.59 -6.88 -18.59
C SER A 133 10.36 -6.02 -18.26
N SER A 134 9.87 -5.31 -19.26
CA SER A 134 8.64 -4.52 -19.22
C SER A 134 7.46 -5.24 -19.88
N THR A 135 7.60 -6.54 -20.20
CA THR A 135 6.55 -7.35 -20.84
C THR A 135 5.98 -8.38 -19.88
N LEU A 136 4.68 -8.67 -20.02
CA LEU A 136 3.97 -9.63 -19.19
C LEU A 136 4.55 -11.05 -19.29
N ASN A 137 5.18 -11.42 -20.41
CA ASN A 137 5.80 -12.73 -20.61
C ASN A 137 6.90 -13.03 -19.59
N VAL A 138 7.45 -12.00 -18.92
CA VAL A 138 8.38 -12.21 -17.82
C VAL A 138 7.77 -13.05 -16.69
N LEU A 139 6.46 -12.99 -16.50
CA LEU A 139 5.75 -13.78 -15.49
C LEU A 139 5.93 -15.29 -15.70
N GLU A 140 6.03 -15.74 -16.96
CA GLU A 140 6.27 -17.14 -17.30
C GLU A 140 7.75 -17.54 -17.15
N GLN A 141 8.65 -16.58 -17.30
CA GLN A 141 10.10 -16.79 -17.23
C GLN A 141 10.62 -16.88 -15.78
N LEU A 142 9.90 -16.28 -14.84
CA LEU A 142 10.26 -16.33 -13.42
C LEU A 142 10.03 -17.73 -12.85
N SER A 143 11.07 -18.28 -12.22
CA SER A 143 10.91 -19.52 -11.46
C SER A 143 10.09 -19.28 -10.19
N PRO A 144 9.49 -20.33 -9.57
CA PRO A 144 8.83 -20.19 -8.27
C PRO A 144 9.76 -19.58 -7.19
N ASP A 145 11.06 -19.83 -7.25
CA ASP A 145 12.04 -19.28 -6.31
C ASP A 145 12.35 -17.80 -6.58
N ASP A 146 12.31 -17.37 -7.85
CA ASP A 146 12.39 -15.94 -8.18
C ASP A 146 11.20 -15.18 -7.60
N TYR A 147 9.98 -15.71 -7.77
CA TYR A 147 8.80 -15.11 -7.14
C TYR A 147 8.94 -15.03 -5.63
N ARG A 148 9.35 -16.12 -4.97
CA ARG A 148 9.54 -16.14 -3.51
C ARG A 148 10.57 -15.11 -3.05
N ARG A 149 11.68 -14.97 -3.77
CA ARG A 149 12.71 -13.96 -3.48
C ARG A 149 12.18 -12.55 -3.64
N ILE A 150 11.44 -12.28 -4.72
CA ILE A 150 10.80 -10.99 -4.97
C ILE A 150 9.83 -10.65 -3.86
N ILE A 151 8.93 -11.57 -3.51
CA ILE A 151 7.94 -11.40 -2.43
C ILE A 151 8.64 -11.14 -1.10
N ALA A 152 9.65 -11.93 -0.75
CA ALA A 152 10.33 -11.83 0.55
C ALA A 152 10.94 -10.45 0.81
N GLN A 153 11.44 -9.81 -0.24
CA GLN A 153 12.16 -8.54 -0.18
C GLN A 153 11.35 -7.36 -0.74
N HIS A 154 10.08 -7.59 -1.07
CA HIS A 154 9.30 -6.59 -1.78
C HIS A 154 9.12 -5.32 -0.94
N HIS A 155 9.27 -4.15 -1.56
CA HIS A 155 9.15 -2.87 -0.86
C HIS A 155 7.74 -2.62 -0.29
N TRP A 156 6.72 -3.36 -0.75
CA TRP A 156 5.37 -3.32 -0.20
C TRP A 156 5.31 -3.74 1.27
N TRP A 157 6.26 -4.52 1.80
CA TRP A 157 6.28 -4.83 3.23
C TRP A 157 6.32 -3.58 4.11
N LYS A 158 7.04 -2.54 3.67
CA LYS A 158 7.12 -1.26 4.39
C LYS A 158 5.78 -0.54 4.46
N ASN A 159 4.99 -0.66 3.40
CA ASN A 159 3.63 -0.14 3.35
C ASN A 159 2.68 -0.83 4.33
N LEU A 160 3.06 -2.00 4.84
CA LEU A 160 2.36 -2.78 5.86
C LEU A 160 2.96 -2.57 7.27
N GLY A 161 4.01 -1.76 7.39
CA GLY A 161 4.75 -1.55 8.63
C GLY A 161 5.74 -2.66 8.97
N TYR A 162 6.24 -3.39 7.97
CA TYR A 162 7.25 -4.44 8.12
C TYR A 162 8.47 -4.16 7.24
N ASP A 163 9.67 -4.53 7.69
CA ASP A 163 10.90 -4.28 6.93
C ASP A 163 11.05 -5.28 5.76
N SER A 164 10.50 -6.48 5.93
CA SER A 164 10.48 -7.59 4.96
C SER A 164 9.45 -8.64 5.38
N GLN A 165 9.27 -9.68 4.56
CA GLN A 165 8.43 -10.83 4.91
C GLN A 165 8.87 -11.48 6.23
N ALA A 166 10.18 -11.60 6.47
CA ALA A 166 10.72 -12.23 7.69
C ALA A 166 10.38 -11.45 8.97
N SER A 167 10.10 -10.15 8.86
CA SER A 167 9.70 -9.30 10.00
C SER A 167 8.19 -9.25 10.22
N ALA A 168 7.39 -9.80 9.28
CA ALA A 168 5.94 -9.84 9.42
C ALA A 168 5.54 -10.97 10.40
N PRO A 169 4.54 -10.75 11.27
CA PRO A 169 4.10 -11.77 12.21
C PRO A 169 3.42 -12.93 11.48
N GLU A 170 3.46 -14.11 12.10
CA GLU A 170 2.96 -15.37 11.54
C GLU A 170 1.54 -15.27 10.93
N PRO A 171 0.55 -14.58 11.54
CA PRO A 171 -0.77 -14.46 10.92
C PRO A 171 -0.77 -13.79 9.53
N VAL A 172 0.13 -12.82 9.31
CA VAL A 172 0.27 -12.13 8.02
C VAL A 172 0.87 -13.09 6.98
N GLN A 173 1.90 -13.83 7.35
CA GLN A 173 2.54 -14.81 6.47
C GLN A 173 1.58 -15.96 6.11
N GLN A 174 0.81 -16.44 7.08
CA GLN A 174 -0.22 -17.47 6.88
C GLN A 174 -1.35 -16.98 5.99
N TRP A 175 -1.82 -15.74 6.18
CA TRP A 175 -2.83 -15.14 5.32
C TRP A 175 -2.32 -15.06 3.88
N LEU A 176 -1.11 -14.54 3.67
CA LEU A 176 -0.50 -14.44 2.33
C LEU A 176 -0.37 -15.81 1.64
N SER A 177 0.04 -16.82 2.39
CA SER A 177 0.13 -18.20 1.89
C SER A 177 -1.23 -18.80 1.51
N LYS A 178 -2.32 -18.36 2.14
CA LYS A 178 -3.69 -18.78 1.82
C LYS A 178 -4.26 -18.10 0.57
N CYS A 179 -3.83 -16.87 0.26
CA CYS A 179 -4.24 -16.14 -0.95
C CYS A 179 -4.01 -16.94 -2.24
N THR A 180 -3.02 -17.85 -2.24
CA THR A 180 -2.76 -18.77 -3.35
C THR A 180 -3.95 -19.66 -3.73
N ARG A 181 -4.84 -19.97 -2.77
CA ARG A 181 -5.93 -20.93 -2.96
C ARG A 181 -7.26 -20.23 -3.24
N THR A 182 -7.48 -19.06 -2.64
CA THR A 182 -8.65 -18.21 -2.83
C THR A 182 -8.45 -17.35 -4.07
N GLY A 183 -9.13 -17.69 -5.17
CA GLY A 183 -9.02 -16.94 -6.45
C GLY A 183 -8.32 -17.69 -7.58
N HIS A 184 -7.92 -18.96 -7.38
CA HIS A 184 -7.22 -19.76 -8.38
C HIS A 184 -7.94 -19.82 -9.74
N SER A 185 -9.27 -19.94 -9.75
CA SER A 185 -10.09 -19.92 -10.98
C SER A 185 -10.02 -18.58 -11.69
N ASP A 186 -10.09 -17.49 -10.94
CA ASP A 186 -10.13 -16.13 -11.48
C ASP A 186 -8.74 -15.72 -11.98
N HIS A 187 -7.68 -16.15 -11.30
CA HIS A 187 -6.30 -15.99 -11.74
C HIS A 187 -6.04 -16.75 -13.04
N LEU A 188 -6.48 -18.01 -13.15
CA LEU A 188 -6.34 -18.80 -14.37
C LEU A 188 -7.05 -18.12 -15.55
N ALA A 189 -8.32 -17.75 -15.39
CA ALA A 189 -9.08 -17.08 -16.44
C ALA A 189 -8.43 -15.73 -16.85
N THR A 190 -7.90 -15.00 -15.87
CA THR A 190 -7.19 -13.74 -16.13
C THR A 190 -5.89 -13.95 -16.89
N LEU A 191 -5.07 -14.91 -16.47
CA LEU A 191 -3.80 -15.22 -17.13
C LEU A 191 -4.02 -15.72 -18.56
N ASP A 192 -5.03 -16.57 -18.77
CA ASP A 192 -5.45 -17.00 -20.11
C ASP A 192 -5.85 -15.79 -20.98
N SER A 193 -6.60 -14.83 -20.43
CA SER A 193 -6.97 -13.59 -21.14
C SER A 193 -5.77 -12.69 -21.47
N CYS A 194 -4.68 -12.83 -20.72
CA CYS A 194 -3.38 -12.19 -20.97
C CYS A 194 -2.47 -13.01 -21.89
N GLY A 195 -2.89 -14.21 -22.32
CA GLY A 195 -2.06 -15.12 -23.11
C GLY A 195 -0.89 -15.72 -22.33
N LEU A 196 -1.02 -15.86 -21.01
CA LEU A 196 0.00 -16.37 -20.11
C LEU A 196 -0.36 -17.75 -19.55
N SER A 197 0.61 -18.64 -19.46
CA SER A 197 0.47 -19.99 -18.91
C SER A 197 1.52 -20.24 -17.84
N LEU A 198 1.13 -20.14 -16.57
CA LEU A 198 1.99 -20.46 -15.43
C LEU A 198 1.79 -21.92 -15.01
N ASN A 199 2.89 -22.61 -14.68
CA ASN A 199 2.77 -23.92 -14.02
C ASN A 199 2.22 -23.75 -12.59
N ARG A 200 1.76 -24.83 -11.95
CA ARG A 200 1.14 -24.79 -10.63
C ARG A 200 1.98 -24.07 -9.56
N ALA A 201 3.29 -24.32 -9.51
CA ALA A 201 4.16 -23.70 -8.52
C ALA A 201 4.37 -22.19 -8.80
N GLN A 202 4.43 -21.80 -10.07
CA GLN A 202 4.44 -20.39 -10.47
C GLN A 202 3.11 -19.71 -10.14
N MET A 203 1.97 -20.36 -10.39
CA MET A 203 0.64 -19.85 -10.06
C MET A 203 0.48 -19.62 -8.54
N ASP A 204 0.91 -20.58 -7.72
CA ASP A 204 0.88 -20.45 -6.27
C ASP A 204 1.71 -19.22 -5.83
N ALA A 205 2.94 -19.07 -6.34
CA ALA A 205 3.77 -17.93 -5.98
C ALA A 205 3.21 -16.59 -6.51
N PHE A 206 2.65 -16.59 -7.71
CA PHE A 206 2.00 -15.43 -8.32
C PHE A 206 0.77 -14.96 -7.51
N GLY A 207 -0.05 -15.89 -7.01
CA GLY A 207 -1.17 -15.58 -6.13
C GLY A 207 -0.74 -14.89 -4.83
N GLN A 208 0.43 -15.23 -4.28
CA GLN A 208 0.99 -14.50 -3.13
C GLN A 208 1.39 -13.07 -3.51
N LEU A 209 1.98 -12.86 -4.69
CA LEU A 209 2.31 -11.51 -5.14
C LEU A 209 1.06 -10.63 -5.29
N ILE A 210 -0.03 -11.19 -5.83
CA ILE A 210 -1.33 -10.52 -5.88
C ILE A 210 -1.85 -10.21 -4.48
N GLY A 211 -1.83 -11.18 -3.56
CA GLY A 211 -2.26 -10.97 -2.17
C GLY A 211 -1.49 -9.84 -1.49
N LEU A 212 -0.17 -9.77 -1.70
CA LEU A 212 0.67 -8.70 -1.17
C LEU A 212 0.32 -7.34 -1.79
N SER A 213 0.04 -7.30 -3.09
CA SER A 213 -0.41 -6.09 -3.79
C SER A 213 -1.73 -5.57 -3.22
N TYR A 214 -2.73 -6.44 -3.06
CA TYR A 214 -4.02 -6.09 -2.48
C TYR A 214 -3.87 -5.55 -1.05
N LEU A 215 -3.11 -6.26 -0.20
CA LEU A 215 -2.91 -5.86 1.19
C LEU A 215 -2.23 -4.48 1.27
N SER A 216 -1.18 -4.26 0.46
CA SER A 216 -0.48 -2.98 0.33
C SER A 216 -1.40 -1.85 -0.13
N ASN A 217 -2.21 -2.08 -1.17
CA ASN A 217 -3.14 -1.08 -1.69
C ASN A 217 -4.25 -0.74 -0.68
N THR A 218 -4.79 -1.74 0.02
CA THR A 218 -5.86 -1.53 1.01
C THR A 218 -5.35 -0.75 2.22
N VAL A 219 -4.25 -1.20 2.84
CA VAL A 219 -3.67 -0.56 4.03
C VAL A 219 -3.28 0.88 3.74
N ARG A 220 -2.66 1.12 2.59
CA ARG A 220 -2.31 2.48 2.17
C ARG A 220 -3.52 3.34 1.85
N GLY A 221 -4.53 2.77 1.20
CA GLY A 221 -5.77 3.47 0.91
C GLY A 221 -6.47 3.95 2.18
N LEU A 222 -6.51 3.10 3.21
CA LEU A 222 -7.03 3.45 4.54
C LEU A 222 -6.17 4.50 5.24
N TYR A 223 -4.84 4.34 5.23
CA TYR A 223 -3.92 5.33 5.80
C TYR A 223 -4.09 6.70 5.14
N TYR A 224 -4.19 6.75 3.81
CA TYR A 224 -4.34 8.00 3.06
C TYR A 224 -5.68 8.66 3.39
N ARG A 225 -6.75 7.88 3.55
CA ARG A 225 -8.05 8.38 4.01
C ARG A 225 -7.96 9.00 5.42
N ILE A 226 -7.26 8.35 6.37
CA ILE A 226 -7.01 8.90 7.72
C ILE A 226 -6.26 10.24 7.63
N MET A 227 -5.25 10.30 6.77
CA MET A 227 -4.44 11.50 6.54
C MET A 227 -5.14 12.56 5.67
N LYS A 228 -6.39 12.35 5.25
CA LYS A 228 -7.17 13.21 4.33
C LYS A 228 -6.43 13.46 3.00
N ARG A 229 -5.93 12.39 2.41
CA ARG A 229 -5.21 12.38 1.13
C ARG A 229 -5.98 11.59 0.07
N LYS A 230 -5.77 11.96 -1.19
CA LYS A 230 -6.41 11.29 -2.33
C LYS A 230 -5.80 9.90 -2.55
N ASN A 231 -6.66 8.96 -2.91
CA ASN A 231 -6.26 7.62 -3.32
C ASN A 231 -6.08 7.54 -4.85
N THR A 232 -5.23 6.61 -5.27
CA THR A 232 -5.23 6.12 -6.66
C THR A 232 -6.42 5.20 -6.88
N HIS A 233 -6.73 4.91 -8.15
CA HIS A 233 -7.83 4.04 -8.55
C HIS A 233 -7.87 2.71 -7.78
N TYR A 234 -6.82 1.88 -7.86
CA TYR A 234 -6.81 0.57 -7.20
C TYR A 234 -6.79 0.62 -5.67
N ARG A 235 -6.27 1.70 -5.06
CA ARG A 235 -6.39 1.90 -3.60
C ARG A 235 -7.82 2.23 -3.21
N GLN A 236 -8.46 3.11 -3.98
CA GLN A 236 -9.85 3.45 -3.74
C GLN A 236 -10.72 2.20 -3.89
N LEU A 237 -10.53 1.44 -4.96
CA LEU A 237 -11.24 0.18 -5.20
C LEU A 237 -11.05 -0.82 -4.06
N ALA A 238 -9.81 -0.98 -3.57
CA ALA A 238 -9.49 -1.87 -2.46
C ALA A 238 -10.14 -1.41 -1.14
N VAL A 239 -10.14 -0.11 -0.87
CA VAL A 239 -10.85 0.46 0.30
C VAL A 239 -12.35 0.24 0.19
N ASP A 240 -12.94 0.47 -0.98
CA ASP A 240 -14.39 0.39 -1.20
C ASP A 240 -14.94 -1.03 -1.02
N VAL A 241 -14.17 -2.07 -1.34
CA VAL A 241 -14.59 -3.45 -1.08
C VAL A 241 -14.45 -3.85 0.39
N THR A 242 -13.60 -3.16 1.15
CA THR A 242 -13.33 -3.45 2.58
C THR A 242 -14.29 -2.69 3.51
N ASP A 243 -15.32 -2.04 2.98
CA ASP A 243 -16.16 -1.11 3.73
C ASP A 243 -17.30 -1.79 4.52
N PRO A 244 -16.93 -2.54 5.57
CA PRO A 244 -17.45 -2.25 6.91
C PRO A 244 -16.45 -1.51 7.81
N LEU A 245 -15.19 -1.35 7.39
CA LEU A 245 -14.11 -0.75 8.19
C LEU A 245 -14.04 0.79 8.16
N SER A 246 -14.90 1.49 7.40
CA SER A 246 -14.98 2.98 7.49
C SER A 246 -15.43 3.50 8.86
N GLN A 247 -15.81 2.63 9.79
CA GLN A 247 -16.11 2.95 11.19
C GLN A 247 -14.91 2.91 12.13
N ILE A 248 -13.67 2.72 11.65
CA ILE A 248 -12.48 3.08 12.45
C ILE A 248 -12.46 4.61 12.54
N HIS A 249 -13.23 5.14 13.48
CA HIS A 249 -13.13 6.53 13.87
C HIS A 249 -11.67 6.79 14.29
N PRO A 250 -11.01 7.85 13.80
CA PRO A 250 -9.87 8.37 14.53
C PRO A 250 -10.37 8.59 15.96
N VAL A 251 -9.59 8.17 16.97
CA VAL A 251 -9.91 8.43 18.38
C VAL A 251 -10.30 9.90 18.49
N ARG A 252 -11.60 10.13 18.65
CA ARG A 252 -12.19 11.46 18.66
C ARG A 252 -11.89 11.99 20.04
N THR A 253 -10.93 12.91 20.15
CA THR A 253 -10.81 13.78 21.30
C THR A 253 -12.00 14.74 21.27
N ASP A 254 -13.18 14.24 21.69
CA ASP A 254 -14.29 15.12 22.03
C ASP A 254 -14.02 15.67 23.43
N THR A 255 -13.75 16.97 23.52
CA THR A 255 -14.35 17.76 24.59
C THR A 255 -15.23 18.79 23.93
N ALA A 256 -16.52 18.47 23.89
CA ALA A 256 -17.58 19.43 23.74
C ALA A 256 -17.64 20.30 25.00
N HIS A 257 -17.83 21.59 24.76
CA HIS A 257 -18.35 22.55 25.72
C HIS A 257 -19.74 22.15 26.25
N GLN A 258 -20.05 22.70 27.43
CA GLN A 258 -21.29 22.74 28.23
C GLN A 258 -21.06 22.01 29.56
N ASP A 259 -20.78 22.67 30.70
CA ASP A 259 -21.01 24.06 31.13
C ASP A 259 -19.79 24.67 31.85
#